data_AF-A0A6P0U4M7-F1
#
_entry.id   AF-A0A6P0U4M7-F1
#
_cell.length_a   1.000
_cell.length_b   1.000
_cell.length_c   1.000
_cell.angle_alpha   90.00
_cell.angle_beta   90.00
_cell.angle_gamma   90.00
#
_symmetry.space_group_name_H-M   'P 1'
#
loop_
_entity.id
_entity.type
_entity.pdbx_description
1 polymer ?
#
loop_
_entity_poly.entity_id
_entity_poly.type
_entity_poly.pdbx_seq_one_letter_code
_entity_poly.pdbx_strand_id
1 'polypeptide(L)'
;KHRCLVVLDDIHHLFSSGELAGKYKPGYEEYDYFFKQIEKLSHQSSLVLIGWEQPITLPQLKSKKTPIPILQLTGLDIASATEILRDYGLAEIDNWERLIQLYQGNPLWLKSVATQIQEFGENLIELLPDDAILLPEDLKDTLQQQSDRLSETEKQILELLVMKNQSVSLAQLLETTETSPSDLLNTLQSLCRRSLIEKQENLYSVAPVVREYSSRFFG
;
A
#
# COMPACT_ATOMS: atom_id res chain seq x y z
N LYS A 1 -33.11 -10.30 -19.05
CA LYS A 1 -32.27 -9.18 -18.53
C LYS A 1 -31.88 -9.55 -17.10
N HIS A 2 -30.59 -9.71 -16.82
CA HIS A 2 -30.12 -10.16 -15.49
C HIS A 2 -29.22 -9.10 -14.87
N ARG A 3 -29.33 -8.94 -13.55
CA ARG A 3 -28.37 -8.17 -12.76
C ARG A 3 -27.10 -9.01 -12.61
N CYS A 4 -25.96 -8.42 -12.92
CA CYS A 4 -24.67 -9.08 -12.79
C CYS A 4 -23.77 -8.29 -11.83
N LEU A 5 -22.93 -9.01 -11.09
CA LEU A 5 -21.76 -8.47 -10.42
C LEU A 5 -20.54 -8.90 -11.24
N VAL A 6 -19.72 -7.95 -11.67
CA VAL A 6 -18.43 -8.20 -12.32
C VAL A 6 -17.34 -7.78 -11.35
N VAL A 7 -16.40 -8.66 -11.08
CA VAL A 7 -15.22 -8.39 -10.25
C VAL A 7 -14.00 -8.49 -11.16
N LEU A 8 -13.23 -7.40 -11.23
CA LEU A 8 -11.93 -7.37 -11.89
C LEU A 8 -10.87 -7.28 -10.78
N ASP A 9 -10.13 -8.37 -10.62
CA ASP A 9 -9.04 -8.45 -9.67
C ASP A 9 -7.71 -8.07 -10.33
N ASP A 10 -6.75 -7.64 -9.50
CA ASP A 10 -5.42 -7.22 -9.90
C ASP A 10 -5.39 -6.17 -11.03
N ILE A 11 -6.28 -5.17 -10.95
CA ILE A 11 -6.38 -4.12 -11.98
C ILE A 11 -5.08 -3.31 -12.16
N HIS A 12 -4.17 -3.39 -11.20
CA HIS A 12 -2.86 -2.77 -11.29
C HIS A 12 -2.03 -3.32 -12.48
N HIS A 13 -2.30 -4.54 -12.95
CA HIS A 13 -1.68 -5.09 -14.15
C HIS A 13 -2.05 -4.34 -15.45
N LEU A 14 -3.11 -3.52 -15.45
CA LEU A 14 -3.47 -2.66 -16.56
C LEU A 14 -2.52 -1.45 -16.69
N PHE A 15 -1.80 -1.11 -15.63
CA PHE A 15 -0.98 0.10 -15.55
C PHE A 15 0.52 -0.16 -15.72
N SER A 16 1.20 0.81 -16.31
CA SER A 16 2.62 0.78 -16.64
C SER A 16 3.50 0.73 -15.38
N SER A 17 4.54 -0.10 -15.43
CA SER A 17 5.63 -0.12 -14.44
C SER A 17 6.59 1.04 -14.72
N GLY A 18 7.19 1.62 -13.68
CA GLY A 18 8.16 2.71 -13.83
C GLY A 18 7.53 4.09 -14.09
N GLU A 19 6.20 4.18 -13.98
CA GLU A 19 5.41 5.37 -14.26
C GLU A 19 4.58 5.77 -13.04
N LEU A 20 4.11 7.02 -13.00
CA LEU A 20 3.17 7.43 -11.96
C LEU A 20 1.89 6.59 -12.01
N ALA A 21 1.33 6.34 -10.84
CA ALA A 21 0.28 5.39 -10.58
C ALA A 21 -1.00 5.66 -11.39
N GLY A 22 -1.58 4.59 -11.93
CA GLY A 22 -2.81 4.62 -12.72
C GLY A 22 -2.65 5.02 -14.19
N LYS A 23 -1.42 5.16 -14.71
CA LYS A 23 -1.16 5.30 -16.15
C LYS A 23 -1.23 3.94 -16.84
N TYR A 24 -2.11 3.79 -17.84
CA TYR A 24 -2.28 2.53 -18.56
C TYR A 24 -1.04 2.11 -19.34
N LYS A 25 -0.88 0.80 -19.54
CA LYS A 25 0.09 0.22 -20.48
C LYS A 25 -0.35 0.48 -21.92
N PRO A 26 0.61 0.54 -22.88
CA PRO A 26 0.29 0.51 -24.30
C PRO A 26 -0.61 -0.69 -24.64
N GLY A 27 -1.74 -0.42 -25.29
CA GLY A 27 -2.75 -1.43 -25.67
C GLY A 27 -3.81 -1.71 -24.61
N TYR A 28 -3.76 -1.06 -23.44
CA TYR A 28 -4.73 -1.22 -22.35
C TYR A 28 -5.55 0.06 -22.08
N GLU A 29 -5.35 1.11 -22.88
CA GLU A 29 -6.01 2.41 -22.69
C GLU A 29 -7.52 2.35 -22.86
N GLU A 30 -8.04 1.39 -23.63
CA GLU A 30 -9.48 1.19 -23.83
C GLU A 30 -10.22 0.82 -22.52
N TYR A 31 -9.52 0.27 -21.52
CA TYR A 31 -10.11 0.03 -20.20
C TYR A 31 -10.54 1.33 -19.51
N ASP A 32 -9.83 2.44 -19.72
CA ASP A 32 -10.27 3.75 -19.21
C ASP A 32 -11.62 4.16 -19.82
N TYR A 33 -11.78 3.95 -21.13
CA TYR A 33 -13.03 4.20 -21.81
C TYR A 33 -14.14 3.29 -21.27
N PHE A 34 -13.87 1.98 -21.15
CA PHE A 34 -14.81 1.02 -20.59
C PHE A 34 -15.30 1.42 -19.20
N PHE A 35 -14.39 1.74 -18.27
CA PHE A 35 -14.76 2.16 -16.91
C PHE A 35 -15.57 3.46 -16.91
N LYS A 36 -15.21 4.44 -17.74
CA LYS A 36 -15.99 5.68 -17.92
C LYS A 36 -17.38 5.44 -18.50
N GLN A 37 -17.56 4.45 -19.36
CA GLN A 37 -18.89 4.10 -19.86
C GLN A 37 -19.74 3.48 -18.75
N ILE A 38 -19.18 2.56 -17.96
CA ILE A 38 -19.86 1.96 -16.82
C ILE A 38 -20.30 3.04 -15.82
N GLU A 39 -19.44 4.03 -15.52
CA GLU A 39 -19.80 5.16 -14.65
C GLU A 39 -21.01 5.97 -15.17
N LYS A 40 -21.09 6.19 -16.49
CA LYS A 40 -22.09 7.07 -17.10
C LYS A 40 -23.42 6.38 -17.41
N LEU A 41 -23.39 5.07 -17.65
CA LEU A 41 -24.57 4.31 -18.06
C LEU A 41 -25.46 4.02 -16.85
N SER A 42 -26.77 4.23 -17.00
CA SER A 42 -27.73 3.77 -16.01
C SER A 42 -27.91 2.26 -16.13
N HIS A 43 -27.34 1.51 -15.19
CA HIS A 43 -27.45 0.06 -15.11
C HIS A 43 -27.78 -0.43 -13.69
N GLN A 44 -28.33 -1.64 -13.59
CA GLN A 44 -28.64 -2.31 -12.32
C GLN A 44 -27.56 -3.30 -11.88
N SER A 45 -26.53 -3.49 -12.71
CA SER A 45 -25.36 -4.32 -12.44
C SER A 45 -24.33 -3.57 -11.57
N SER A 46 -23.31 -4.26 -11.11
CA SER A 46 -22.21 -3.67 -10.34
C SER A 46 -20.87 -4.13 -10.90
N LEU A 47 -19.89 -3.23 -10.90
CA LEU A 47 -18.49 -3.51 -11.23
C LEU A 47 -17.64 -3.19 -9.99
N VAL A 48 -16.83 -4.15 -9.57
CA VAL A 48 -15.86 -4.00 -8.47
C VAL A 48 -14.47 -4.14 -9.07
N LEU A 49 -13.62 -3.17 -8.78
CA LEU A 49 -12.21 -3.15 -9.19
C LEU A 49 -11.36 -3.36 -7.93
N ILE A 50 -10.43 -4.31 -7.97
CA ILE A 50 -9.53 -4.65 -6.87
C ILE A 50 -8.09 -4.56 -7.38
N GLY A 51 -7.21 -3.90 -6.61
CA GLY A 51 -5.80 -3.78 -6.94
C GLY A 51 -5.06 -2.80 -6.04
N TRP A 52 -3.74 -2.73 -6.20
CA TRP A 52 -2.86 -1.87 -5.41
C TRP A 52 -2.94 -0.39 -5.77
N GLU A 53 -3.38 -0.08 -6.99
CA GLU A 53 -3.56 1.27 -7.47
C GLU A 53 -4.82 1.36 -8.35
N GLN A 54 -5.46 2.53 -8.34
CA GLN A 54 -6.67 2.81 -9.09
C GLN A 54 -6.39 3.67 -10.34
N PRO A 55 -7.22 3.62 -11.40
CA PRO A 55 -7.06 4.44 -12.61
C PRO A 55 -6.84 5.92 -12.30
N ILE A 56 -5.90 6.57 -13.01
CA ILE A 56 -5.54 7.98 -12.75
C ILE A 56 -6.74 8.93 -12.82
N THR A 57 -7.73 8.59 -13.64
CA THR A 57 -8.98 9.32 -13.85
C THR A 57 -9.90 9.29 -12.64
N LEU A 58 -9.76 8.33 -11.74
CA LEU A 58 -10.48 8.28 -10.48
C LEU A 58 -9.80 9.18 -9.43
N PRO A 59 -10.55 10.05 -8.74
CA PRO A 59 -10.01 10.83 -7.63
C PRO A 59 -9.68 9.92 -6.44
N GLN A 60 -8.70 10.30 -5.62
CA GLN A 60 -8.37 9.57 -4.40
C GLN A 60 -9.32 9.89 -3.24
N LEU A 61 -9.85 11.11 -3.23
CA LEU A 61 -10.78 11.56 -2.21
C LEU A 61 -12.19 11.58 -2.78
N LYS A 62 -13.13 11.02 -2.03
CA LYS A 62 -14.57 11.16 -2.32
C LYS A 62 -14.91 12.65 -2.29
N SER A 63 -15.32 13.19 -3.44
CA SER A 63 -16.00 14.47 -3.49
C SER A 63 -17.50 14.24 -3.29
N LYS A 64 -18.25 15.22 -2.78
CA LYS A 64 -19.72 15.15 -2.67
C LYS A 64 -20.43 14.86 -4.01
N LYS A 65 -19.71 14.97 -5.13
CA LYS A 65 -20.21 14.78 -6.50
C LYS A 65 -19.71 13.50 -7.16
N THR A 66 -18.86 12.70 -6.52
CA THR A 66 -18.37 11.45 -7.14
C THR A 66 -19.32 10.30 -6.80
N PRO A 67 -19.97 9.67 -7.80
CA PRO A 67 -20.90 8.58 -7.57
C PRO A 67 -20.20 7.24 -7.30
N ILE A 68 -18.88 7.15 -7.54
CA ILE A 68 -18.12 5.91 -7.42
C ILE A 68 -17.61 5.73 -5.97
N PRO A 69 -18.08 4.72 -5.23
CA PRO A 69 -17.56 4.43 -3.90
C PRO A 69 -16.17 3.82 -4.00
N ILE A 70 -15.17 4.49 -3.42
CA ILE A 70 -13.84 3.94 -3.18
C ILE A 70 -13.77 3.43 -1.74
N LEU A 71 -13.19 2.24 -1.57
CA LEU A 71 -12.87 1.64 -0.27
C LEU A 71 -11.38 1.35 -0.24
N GLN A 72 -10.62 2.16 0.51
CA GLN A 72 -9.23 1.86 0.82
C GLN A 72 -9.21 0.86 1.97
N LEU A 73 -8.57 -0.29 1.76
CA LEU A 73 -8.39 -1.28 2.81
C LEU A 73 -7.19 -0.88 3.66
N THR A 74 -7.41 -0.76 4.96
CA THR A 74 -6.37 -0.63 5.98
C THR A 74 -6.12 -1.99 6.63
N GLY A 75 -5.08 -2.10 7.44
CA GLY A 75 -4.87 -3.30 8.24
C GLY A 75 -6.02 -3.57 9.21
N LEU A 76 -6.04 -4.81 9.71
CA LEU A 76 -7.02 -5.30 10.65
C LEU A 76 -6.94 -4.59 12.00
N ASP A 77 -8.06 -4.55 12.70
CA ASP A 77 -8.06 -4.20 14.12
C ASP A 77 -7.31 -5.26 14.95
N ILE A 78 -6.98 -4.88 16.20
CA ILE A 78 -6.19 -5.72 17.09
C ILE A 78 -6.86 -7.08 17.26
N ALA A 79 -8.17 -7.13 17.54
CA ALA A 79 -8.88 -8.37 17.79
C ALA A 79 -8.82 -9.34 16.58
N SER A 80 -9.07 -8.85 15.37
CA SER A 80 -9.03 -9.64 14.15
C SER A 80 -7.60 -10.07 13.78
N ALA A 81 -6.60 -9.23 14.05
CA ALA A 81 -5.20 -9.58 13.87
C ALA A 81 -4.71 -10.60 14.93
N THR A 82 -5.25 -10.57 16.15
CA THR A 82 -5.00 -11.59 17.17
C THR A 82 -5.45 -12.97 16.69
N GLU A 83 -6.58 -13.07 15.99
CA GLU A 83 -7.05 -14.35 15.44
C GLU A 83 -6.03 -14.94 14.47
N ILE A 84 -5.41 -14.11 13.62
CA ILE A 84 -4.33 -14.57 12.74
C ILE A 84 -3.18 -15.13 13.58
N LEU A 85 -2.69 -14.38 14.57
CA LEU A 85 -1.58 -14.86 15.41
C LEU A 85 -1.95 -16.12 16.21
N ARG A 86 -3.21 -16.29 16.61
CA ARG A 86 -3.68 -17.49 17.32
C ARG A 86 -3.55 -18.75 16.50
N ASP A 87 -3.84 -18.68 15.19
CA ASP A 87 -3.69 -19.81 14.27
C ASP A 87 -2.23 -20.33 14.20
N TYR A 88 -1.26 -19.49 14.57
CA TYR A 88 0.17 -19.83 14.63
C TYR A 88 0.68 -20.09 16.06
N GLY A 89 -0.19 -20.06 17.08
CA GLY A 89 0.20 -20.21 18.49
C GLY A 89 0.78 -18.95 19.13
N LEU A 90 0.71 -17.80 18.46
CA LEU A 90 1.41 -16.57 18.85
C LEU A 90 0.51 -15.52 19.54
N ALA A 91 -0.73 -15.86 19.89
CA ALA A 91 -1.68 -14.90 20.47
C ALA A 91 -1.49 -14.65 21.98
N GLU A 92 -0.69 -15.47 22.67
CA GLU A 92 -0.50 -15.41 24.12
C GLU A 92 0.97 -15.21 24.53
N ILE A 93 1.87 -15.11 23.56
CA ILE A 93 3.30 -14.83 23.82
C ILE A 93 3.51 -13.39 24.24
N ASP A 94 4.61 -13.12 24.94
CA ASP A 94 4.98 -11.74 25.26
C ASP A 94 5.15 -10.92 23.96
N ASN A 95 4.71 -9.66 23.99
CA ASN A 95 4.80 -8.71 22.87
C ASN A 95 3.97 -9.02 21.61
N TRP A 96 2.97 -9.91 21.63
CA TRP A 96 2.14 -10.19 20.44
C TRP A 96 1.40 -8.94 19.88
N GLU A 97 0.91 -8.05 20.75
CA GLU A 97 0.27 -6.79 20.34
C GLU A 97 1.26 -5.88 19.58
N ARG A 98 2.54 -5.94 19.95
CA ARG A 98 3.60 -5.16 19.32
C ARG A 98 3.85 -5.64 17.89
N LEU A 99 3.79 -6.95 17.63
CA LEU A 99 3.84 -7.49 16.26
C LEU A 99 2.70 -6.90 15.42
N ILE A 100 1.48 -6.88 15.94
CA ILE A 100 0.34 -6.29 15.21
C ILE A 100 0.57 -4.82 14.90
N GLN A 101 1.14 -4.05 15.83
CA GLN A 101 1.46 -2.64 15.59
C GLN A 101 2.56 -2.45 14.55
N LEU A 102 3.65 -3.21 14.62
CA LEU A 102 4.79 -3.13 13.68
C LEU A 102 4.35 -3.47 12.25
N TYR A 103 3.51 -4.48 12.10
CA TYR A 103 2.95 -4.92 10.83
C TYR A 103 1.61 -4.23 10.49
N GLN A 104 1.21 -3.23 11.28
CA GLN A 104 0.00 -2.41 11.13
C GLN A 104 -1.28 -3.23 10.85
N GLY A 105 -1.41 -4.42 11.45
CA GLY A 105 -2.56 -5.30 11.22
C GLY A 105 -2.67 -5.88 9.81
N ASN A 106 -1.64 -5.78 8.97
CA ASN A 106 -1.66 -6.31 7.61
C ASN A 106 -1.71 -7.85 7.64
N PRO A 107 -2.79 -8.49 7.13
CA PRO A 107 -2.95 -9.94 7.21
C PRO A 107 -1.83 -10.72 6.54
N LEU A 108 -1.33 -10.23 5.40
CA LEU A 108 -0.28 -10.92 4.64
C LEU A 108 1.03 -10.87 5.41
N TRP A 109 1.40 -9.68 5.90
CA TRP A 109 2.66 -9.51 6.62
C TRP A 109 2.67 -10.26 7.95
N LEU A 110 1.54 -10.24 8.68
CA LEU A 110 1.37 -11.00 9.91
C LEU A 110 1.50 -12.51 9.69
N LYS A 111 0.89 -13.06 8.63
CA LYS A 111 1.03 -14.48 8.30
C LYS A 111 2.46 -14.85 7.93
N SER A 112 3.13 -14.01 7.15
CA SER A 112 4.52 -14.23 6.73
C SER A 112 5.46 -14.26 7.94
N VAL A 113 5.40 -13.25 8.82
CA VAL A 113 6.24 -13.21 10.02
C VAL A 113 5.88 -14.32 11.02
N ALA A 114 4.59 -14.62 11.20
CA ALA A 114 4.15 -15.69 12.08
C ALA A 114 4.64 -17.06 11.62
N THR A 115 4.66 -17.30 10.30
CA THR A 115 5.24 -18.51 9.71
C THR A 115 6.72 -18.62 10.04
N GLN A 116 7.49 -17.54 9.84
CA GLN A 116 8.91 -17.53 10.17
C GLN A 116 9.15 -17.75 11.67
N ILE A 117 8.39 -17.10 12.56
CA ILE A 117 8.52 -17.34 14.02
C ILE A 117 8.23 -18.79 14.36
N GLN A 118 7.20 -19.40 13.77
CA GLN A 118 6.85 -20.80 14.01
C GLN A 118 7.97 -21.76 13.54
N GLU A 119 8.62 -21.48 12.40
CA GLU A 119 9.71 -22.31 11.87
C GLU A 119 10.99 -22.26 12.73
N PHE A 120 11.27 -21.11 13.35
CA PHE A 120 12.48 -20.90 14.17
C PHE A 120 12.23 -21.02 15.69
N GLY A 121 10.97 -21.13 16.10
CA GLY A 121 10.53 -21.23 17.49
C GLY A 121 10.19 -19.87 18.11
N GLU A 122 9.22 -19.86 19.04
CA GLU A 122 8.67 -18.65 19.68
C GLU A 122 9.73 -17.79 20.38
N ASN A 123 10.78 -18.42 20.92
CA ASN A 123 11.91 -17.72 21.54
C ASN A 123 12.62 -16.74 20.59
N LEU A 124 12.43 -16.85 19.27
CA LEU A 124 12.96 -15.89 18.31
C LEU A 124 12.53 -14.46 18.67
N ILE A 125 11.30 -14.26 19.16
CA ILE A 125 10.80 -12.93 19.53
C ILE A 125 11.56 -12.37 20.73
N GLU A 126 11.89 -13.20 21.71
CA GLU A 126 12.69 -12.80 22.88
C GLU A 126 14.15 -12.46 22.52
N LEU A 127 14.65 -13.00 21.40
CA LEU A 127 16.01 -12.78 20.92
C LEU A 127 16.14 -11.51 20.05
N LEU A 128 15.02 -10.92 19.64
CA LEU A 128 14.97 -9.75 18.78
C LEU A 128 14.81 -8.45 19.59
N PRO A 129 15.37 -7.33 19.13
CA PRO A 129 15.03 -6.01 19.66
C PRO A 129 13.52 -5.74 19.57
N ASP A 130 12.96 -5.00 20.54
CA ASP A 130 11.53 -4.68 20.64
C ASP A 130 10.93 -3.95 19.41
N ASP A 131 11.78 -3.33 18.59
CA ASP A 131 11.43 -2.62 17.36
C ASP A 131 11.93 -3.30 16.08
N ALA A 132 12.47 -4.52 16.19
CA ALA A 132 12.95 -5.26 15.03
C ALA A 132 11.78 -5.68 14.13
N ILE A 133 11.87 -5.30 12.86
CA ILE A 133 10.95 -5.74 11.82
C ILE A 133 11.64 -6.84 11.02
N LEU A 134 11.05 -8.04 11.06
CA LEU A 134 11.46 -9.14 10.22
C LEU A 134 10.93 -8.96 8.80
N LEU A 135 11.79 -9.26 7.84
CA LEU A 135 11.45 -9.31 6.41
C LEU A 135 11.71 -10.73 5.90
N PRO A 136 10.78 -11.68 6.12
CA PRO A 136 10.81 -12.97 5.42
C PRO A 136 10.90 -12.80 3.89
N GLU A 137 11.45 -13.78 3.18
CA GLU A 137 11.66 -13.68 1.73
C GLU A 137 10.36 -13.52 0.93
N ASP A 138 9.27 -14.19 1.33
CA ASP A 138 7.95 -14.04 0.70
C ASP A 138 7.36 -12.63 0.89
N LEU A 139 7.64 -12.01 2.04
CA LEU A 139 7.28 -10.61 2.29
C LEU A 139 8.12 -9.67 1.41
N LYS A 140 9.43 -9.92 1.29
CA LYS A 140 10.31 -9.15 0.41
C LYS A 140 9.87 -9.24 -1.05
N ASP A 141 9.52 -10.42 -1.53
CA ASP A 141 9.05 -10.64 -2.91
C ASP A 141 7.81 -9.79 -3.20
N THR A 142 6.86 -9.74 -2.24
CA THR A 142 5.65 -8.92 -2.38
C THR A 142 5.98 -7.43 -2.42
N LEU A 143 6.87 -6.95 -1.55
CA LEU A 143 7.29 -5.56 -1.52
C LEU A 143 8.10 -5.18 -2.77
N GLN A 144 8.97 -6.07 -3.25
CA GLN A 144 9.74 -5.90 -4.48
C GLN A 144 8.80 -5.72 -5.68
N GLN A 145 7.77 -6.56 -5.80
CA GLN A 145 6.77 -6.41 -6.87
C GLN A 145 6.05 -5.06 -6.84
N GLN A 146 5.80 -4.49 -5.66
CA GLN A 146 5.23 -3.15 -5.53
C GLN A 146 6.26 -2.06 -5.87
N SER A 147 7.50 -2.21 -5.42
CA SER A 147 8.60 -1.29 -5.64
C SER A 147 9.04 -1.23 -7.11
N ASP A 148 9.02 -2.35 -7.84
CA ASP A 148 9.36 -2.43 -9.28
C ASP A 148 8.40 -1.63 -10.16
N ARG A 149 7.23 -1.29 -9.62
CA ARG A 149 6.23 -0.47 -10.31
C ARG A 149 6.46 1.02 -10.19
N LEU A 150 7.29 1.45 -9.24
CA LEU A 150 7.52 2.86 -8.95
C LEU A 150 8.32 3.54 -10.05
N SER A 151 7.96 4.78 -10.37
CA SER A 151 8.83 5.66 -11.14
C SER A 151 10.08 6.04 -10.34
N GLU A 152 11.11 6.51 -11.03
CA GLU A 152 12.33 6.98 -10.36
C GLU A 152 12.05 8.15 -9.40
N THR A 153 11.12 9.04 -9.74
CA THR A 153 10.70 10.12 -8.83
C THR A 153 9.97 9.60 -7.60
N GLU A 154 9.14 8.57 -7.74
CA GLU A 154 8.48 7.91 -6.61
C GLU A 154 9.51 7.27 -5.66
N LYS A 155 10.53 6.59 -6.21
CA LYS A 155 11.61 5.99 -5.42
C LYS A 155 12.40 7.05 -4.65
N GLN A 156 12.82 8.12 -5.31
CA GLN A 156 13.55 9.24 -4.68
C GLN A 156 12.78 9.89 -3.52
N ILE A 157 11.49 10.14 -3.70
CA ILE A 157 10.66 10.72 -2.63
C ILE A 157 10.41 9.71 -1.51
N LEU A 158 10.21 8.42 -1.83
CA LEU A 158 10.07 7.37 -0.83
C LEU A 158 11.35 7.22 0.01
N GLU A 159 12.52 7.18 -0.62
CA GLU A 159 13.83 7.18 0.04
C GLU A 159 13.99 8.38 0.97
N LEU A 160 13.65 9.59 0.50
CA LEU A 160 13.70 10.79 1.33
C LEU A 160 12.81 10.67 2.58
N LEU A 161 11.59 10.14 2.45
CA LEU A 161 10.69 9.92 3.59
C LEU A 161 11.25 8.87 4.56
N VAL A 162 11.86 7.80 4.03
CA VAL A 162 12.50 6.73 4.81
C VAL A 162 13.66 7.29 5.63
N MET A 163 14.52 8.13 5.03
CA MET A 163 15.67 8.75 5.71
C MET A 163 15.28 9.66 6.87
N LYS A 164 14.14 10.36 6.79
CA LYS A 164 13.69 11.27 7.85
C LYS A 164 13.19 10.54 9.10
N ASN A 165 12.88 9.24 8.99
CA ASN A 165 12.43 8.34 10.07
C ASN A 165 11.22 8.82 10.91
N GLN A 166 10.50 9.84 10.44
CA GLN A 166 9.31 10.41 11.06
C GLN A 166 8.39 10.99 9.99
N SER A 167 7.17 11.34 10.36
CA SER A 167 6.24 12.00 9.43
C SER A 167 6.82 13.35 8.97
N VAL A 168 6.84 13.58 7.65
CA VAL A 168 7.45 14.76 7.03
C VAL A 168 6.36 15.69 6.51
N SER A 169 6.48 17.00 6.75
CA SER A 169 5.49 17.95 6.27
C SER A 169 5.69 18.30 4.79
N LEU A 170 4.61 18.67 4.09
CA LEU A 170 4.70 19.17 2.71
C LEU A 170 5.68 20.35 2.57
N ALA A 171 5.69 21.26 3.55
CA ALA A 171 6.61 22.41 3.55
C ALA A 171 8.07 21.96 3.61
N GLN A 172 8.40 21.00 4.48
CA GLN A 172 9.74 20.43 4.55
C GLN A 172 10.14 19.73 3.26
N LEU A 173 9.21 18.99 2.63
CA LEU A 173 9.48 18.33 1.35
C LEU A 173 9.77 19.35 0.24
N LEU A 174 8.99 20.44 0.17
CA LEU A 174 9.20 21.53 -0.79
C LEU A 174 10.55 22.25 -0.60
N GLU A 175 11.06 22.32 0.64
CA GLU A 175 12.37 22.91 0.94
C GLU A 175 13.54 21.95 0.67
N THR A 176 13.31 20.64 0.79
CA THR A 176 14.39 19.62 0.73
C THR A 176 14.58 19.04 -0.66
N THR A 177 13.57 19.11 -1.53
CA THR A 177 13.63 18.54 -2.89
C THR A 177 13.95 19.58 -3.94
N GLU A 178 14.73 19.19 -4.96
CA GLU A 178 14.97 20.00 -6.17
C GLU A 178 13.82 19.86 -7.20
N THR A 179 12.86 18.96 -6.97
CA THR A 179 11.72 18.76 -7.87
C THR A 179 10.78 19.97 -7.86
N SER A 180 10.14 20.25 -9.00
CA SER A 180 9.13 21.29 -9.06
C SER A 180 7.98 21.00 -8.07
N PRO A 181 7.31 22.02 -7.49
CA PRO A 181 6.18 21.79 -6.59
C PRO A 181 5.06 20.95 -7.22
N SER A 182 4.83 21.10 -8.53
CA SER A 182 3.83 20.30 -9.26
C SER A 182 4.23 18.82 -9.31
N ASP A 183 5.48 18.53 -9.63
CA ASP A 183 5.97 17.15 -9.75
C ASP A 183 6.06 16.46 -8.39
N LEU A 184 6.45 17.18 -7.34
CA LEU A 184 6.39 16.68 -5.96
C LEU A 184 4.95 16.30 -5.58
N LEU A 185 3.98 17.17 -5.84
CA LEU A 185 2.57 16.89 -5.53
C LEU A 185 2.04 15.69 -6.32
N ASN A 186 2.38 15.58 -7.61
CA ASN A 186 2.01 14.44 -8.44
C ASN A 186 2.64 13.13 -7.92
N THR A 187 3.90 13.20 -7.48
CA THR A 187 4.64 12.05 -6.94
C THR A 187 4.07 11.59 -5.59
N LEU A 188 3.82 12.52 -4.67
CA LEU A 188 3.16 12.21 -3.38
C LEU A 188 1.75 11.65 -3.61
N GLN A 189 1.00 12.24 -4.53
CA GLN A 189 -0.31 11.71 -4.90
C GLN A 189 -0.19 10.29 -5.46
N SER A 190 0.82 10.02 -6.29
CA SER A 190 1.08 8.69 -6.85
C SER A 190 1.40 7.66 -5.77
N LEU A 191 2.30 7.98 -4.84
CA LEU A 191 2.63 7.12 -3.70
C LEU A 191 1.42 6.84 -2.79
N CYS A 192 0.59 7.86 -2.50
CA CYS A 192 -0.67 7.69 -1.78
C CYS A 192 -1.64 6.76 -2.53
N ARG A 193 -1.70 6.87 -3.87
CA ARG A 193 -2.55 6.02 -4.72
C ARG A 193 -2.19 4.54 -4.61
N ARG A 194 -0.90 4.25 -4.41
CA ARG A 194 -0.34 2.91 -4.23
C ARG A 194 -0.41 2.43 -2.77
N SER A 195 -0.92 3.26 -1.85
CA SER A 195 -0.91 3.01 -0.40
C SER A 195 0.48 2.73 0.19
N LEU A 196 1.54 3.25 -0.44
CA LEU A 196 2.92 3.10 0.06
C LEU A 196 3.29 4.16 1.10
N ILE A 197 2.58 5.28 1.06
CA ILE A 197 2.66 6.34 2.07
C ILE A 197 1.28 6.67 2.58
N GLU A 198 1.22 7.06 3.85
CA GLU A 198 0.03 7.58 4.49
C GLU A 198 0.09 9.10 4.54
N LYS A 199 -1.07 9.75 4.40
CA LYS A 199 -1.21 11.19 4.50
C LYS A 199 -2.16 11.53 5.64
N GLN A 200 -1.66 12.27 6.63
CA GLN A 200 -2.47 12.89 7.68
C GLN A 200 -2.32 14.40 7.60
N GLU A 201 -3.38 15.08 7.15
CA GLU A 201 -3.36 16.52 6.86
C GLU A 201 -2.22 16.90 5.87
N ASN A 202 -1.17 17.55 6.35
CA ASN A 202 0.01 17.94 5.58
C ASN A 202 1.26 17.10 5.90
N LEU A 203 1.11 16.04 6.69
CA LEU A 203 2.17 15.12 7.08
C LEU A 203 2.08 13.84 6.24
N TYR A 204 3.25 13.35 5.82
CA TYR A 204 3.41 12.12 5.06
C TYR A 204 4.29 11.14 5.84
N SER A 205 3.87 9.88 5.93
CA SER A 205 4.60 8.83 6.63
C SER A 205 4.67 7.55 5.82
N VAL A 206 5.72 6.76 6.05
CA VAL A 206 5.91 5.43 5.45
C VAL A 206 5.64 4.38 6.52
N ALA A 207 4.85 3.36 6.16
CA ALA A 207 4.59 2.18 6.97
C ALA A 207 5.90 1.56 7.49
N PRO A 208 5.97 1.06 8.74
CA PRO A 208 7.22 0.55 9.32
C PRO A 208 7.86 -0.56 8.47
N VAL A 209 7.06 -1.50 7.95
CA VAL A 209 7.53 -2.60 7.09
C VAL A 209 8.06 -2.10 5.76
N VAL A 210 7.36 -1.16 5.12
CA VAL A 210 7.80 -0.55 3.86
C VAL A 210 9.10 0.23 4.09
N ARG A 211 9.24 0.90 5.24
CA ARG A 211 10.46 1.62 5.63
C ARG A 211 11.64 0.69 5.82
N GLU A 212 11.46 -0.40 6.57
CA GLU A 212 12.50 -1.40 6.81
C GLU A 212 12.96 -2.07 5.52
N TYR A 213 12.02 -2.34 4.61
CA TYR A 213 12.35 -2.85 3.29
C TYR A 213 13.14 -1.79 2.49
N SER A 214 12.61 -0.58 2.42
CA SER A 214 13.18 0.49 1.60
C SER A 214 14.59 0.90 2.05
N SER A 215 14.86 0.91 3.36
CA SER A 215 16.19 1.24 3.90
C SER A 215 17.28 0.24 3.51
N ARG A 216 16.90 -1.00 3.17
CA ARG A 216 17.83 -2.08 2.78
C ARG A 216 18.01 -2.22 1.28
N PHE A 217 17.01 -1.83 0.48
CA PHE A 217 16.95 -2.14 -0.96
C PHE A 217 16.94 -0.93 -1.90
N PHE A 218 16.75 0.29 -1.39
CA PHE A 218 16.92 1.53 -2.15
C PHE A 218 18.27 2.24 -1.85
N GLY A 219 19.22 1.53 -1.25
CA GLY A 219 20.56 2.03 -0.92
C GLY A 219 21.61 1.75 -1.99
#